data_AF-A0A452GLC1-F1
#
_entry.id   AF-A0A452GLC1-F1
#
_cell.length_a   1.000
_cell.length_b   1.000
_cell.length_c   1.000
_cell.angle_alpha   90.00
_cell.angle_beta   90.00
_cell.angle_gamma   90.00
#
_symmetry.space_group_name_H-M   'P 1'
#
loop_
_entity.id
_entity.type
_entity.pdbx_description
1 polymer ?
#
loop_
_entity_poly.entity_id
_entity_poly.type
_entity_poly.pdbx_seq_one_letter_code
_entity_poly.pdbx_strand_id
1 'polypeptide(L)'
;PLCTAVFISISSIDLFHPIQWISDSFNDWYTSYVIFCILLMSVVILIISIFNVEFYAVVPSIPCSRLALLGKIIHPRQVIHSVVHAIMGMLVAWCAAVMTKGKFQFLALPCTASESLDGAVQHMCLNEYHLFLLLSGAFMGYNYSLLYLVNNMNYLPFPVIQQYKYLRFRRSLPLLVKHSCVESLYLVRNVCVAKLHPLDTLTGLLDLSLLYHTWLCGIFLLITWHIAWLLFKIYATEAHHFPVQPTFAEETDQCLPKILNSNPPLLIKFLALQDLMLLSQYSPVQRQEVFSLSQPGGHPHNWTAISKECLNLLSDLTQKLIMQQEAAATNGRVKQPSTGELGRSLSSSGTFL
;
A
#
# COMPACT_ATOMS: atom_id res chain seq x y z
N PRO A 1 -9.61 15.90 1.64
CA PRO A 1 -9.93 17.35 1.57
C PRO A 1 -8.85 18.19 0.88
N LEU A 2 -7.59 18.23 1.38
CA LEU A 2 -6.54 19.07 0.78
C LEU A 2 -6.25 18.70 -0.69
N CYS A 3 -6.01 17.43 -0.98
CA CYS A 3 -5.79 16.95 -2.36
C CYS A 3 -6.99 17.27 -3.27
N THR A 4 -8.21 17.18 -2.73
CA THR A 4 -9.47 17.49 -3.44
C THR A 4 -9.55 18.98 -3.78
N ALA A 5 -9.25 19.86 -2.83
CA ALA A 5 -9.24 21.30 -3.05
C ALA A 5 -8.19 21.69 -4.11
N VAL A 6 -6.98 21.16 -4.00
CA VAL A 6 -5.91 21.36 -5.00
C VAL A 6 -6.34 20.85 -6.38
N PHE A 7 -6.98 19.69 -6.45
CA PHE A 7 -7.51 19.15 -7.71
C PHE A 7 -8.57 20.06 -8.33
N ILE A 8 -9.57 20.53 -7.56
CA ILE A 8 -10.59 21.47 -8.05
C ILE A 8 -9.91 22.71 -8.62
N SER A 9 -9.05 23.36 -7.83
CA SER A 9 -8.37 24.59 -8.23
C SER A 9 -7.55 24.41 -9.51
N ILE A 10 -6.86 23.28 -9.68
CA ILE A 10 -6.07 23.02 -10.89
C ILE A 10 -6.98 22.69 -12.07
N SER A 11 -8.05 21.91 -11.87
CA SER A 11 -8.97 21.51 -12.94
C SER A 11 -9.77 22.67 -13.55
N SER A 12 -10.01 23.73 -12.79
CA SER A 12 -10.76 24.91 -13.21
C SER A 12 -9.88 26.11 -13.58
N ILE A 13 -8.58 25.91 -13.81
CA ILE A 13 -7.63 27.01 -14.11
C ILE A 13 -8.15 27.86 -15.27
N ASP A 14 -8.39 29.14 -14.97
CA ASP A 14 -8.55 30.21 -15.95
C ASP A 14 -7.48 31.28 -15.72
N LEU A 15 -6.46 31.30 -16.58
CA LEU A 15 -5.34 32.23 -16.48
C LEU A 15 -5.72 33.67 -16.81
N PHE A 16 -6.84 33.89 -17.52
CA PHE A 16 -7.27 35.22 -17.94
C PHE A 16 -8.18 35.88 -16.92
N HIS A 17 -8.78 35.12 -15.98
CA HIS A 17 -9.66 35.63 -14.93
C HIS A 17 -9.30 35.07 -13.54
N PRO A 18 -8.15 35.44 -12.97
CA PRO A 18 -7.62 34.80 -11.75
C PRO A 18 -8.51 35.00 -10.51
N ILE A 19 -9.17 36.16 -10.37
CA ILE A 19 -10.06 36.44 -9.23
C ILE A 19 -11.32 35.57 -9.32
N GLN A 20 -11.88 35.46 -10.53
CA GLN A 20 -13.07 34.65 -10.79
C GLN A 20 -12.76 33.17 -10.58
N TRP A 21 -11.64 32.69 -11.12
CA TRP A 21 -11.13 31.34 -10.92
C TRP A 21 -11.00 30.96 -9.44
N ILE A 22 -10.38 31.83 -8.63
CA ILE A 22 -10.21 31.58 -7.19
C ILE A 22 -11.57 31.56 -6.48
N SER A 23 -12.43 32.55 -6.75
CA SER A 23 -13.77 32.64 -6.16
C SER A 23 -14.61 31.40 -6.47
N ASP A 24 -14.64 30.99 -7.74
CA ASP A 24 -15.41 29.82 -8.19
C ASP A 24 -14.86 28.52 -7.59
N SER A 25 -13.54 28.38 -7.51
CA SER A 25 -12.91 27.22 -6.85
C SER A 25 -13.26 27.13 -5.37
N PHE A 26 -13.33 28.26 -4.66
CA PHE A 26 -13.75 28.29 -3.25
C PHE A 26 -15.23 27.93 -3.10
N ASN A 27 -16.10 28.48 -3.94
CA ASN A 27 -17.53 28.15 -3.92
C ASN A 27 -17.79 26.67 -4.23
N ASP A 28 -17.04 26.11 -5.17
CA ASP A 28 -17.16 24.71 -5.57
C ASP A 28 -16.84 23.76 -4.42
N TRP A 29 -15.85 24.08 -3.59
CA TRP A 29 -15.48 23.26 -2.46
C TRP A 29 -16.63 23.05 -1.46
N TYR A 30 -17.51 24.04 -1.30
CA TYR A 30 -18.66 23.96 -0.39
C TYR A 30 -19.91 23.35 -1.02
N THR A 31 -19.87 22.94 -2.29
CA THR A 31 -21.05 22.36 -2.91
C THR A 31 -21.30 20.93 -2.41
N SER A 32 -22.58 20.56 -2.27
CA SER A 32 -23.01 19.26 -1.76
C SER A 32 -22.40 18.07 -2.50
N TYR A 33 -22.22 18.16 -3.83
CA TYR A 33 -21.58 17.09 -4.61
C TYR A 33 -20.10 16.92 -4.29
N VAL A 34 -19.35 18.00 -4.00
CA VAL A 34 -17.94 17.90 -3.60
C VAL A 34 -17.84 17.28 -2.22
N ILE A 35 -18.71 17.67 -1.28
CA ILE A 35 -18.77 17.07 0.05
C ILE A 35 -19.05 15.57 -0.05
N PHE A 36 -20.02 15.17 -0.89
CA PHE A 36 -20.30 13.76 -1.18
C PHE A 36 -19.07 13.04 -1.77
N CYS A 37 -18.38 13.64 -2.74
CA CYS A 37 -17.16 13.08 -3.31
C CYS A 37 -16.06 12.92 -2.26
N ILE A 38 -15.88 13.89 -1.34
CA ILE A 38 -14.90 13.78 -0.25
C ILE A 38 -15.24 12.60 0.67
N LEU A 39 -16.51 12.43 1.03
CA LEU A 39 -16.95 11.30 1.86
C LEU A 39 -16.73 9.96 1.15
N LEU A 40 -17.16 9.85 -0.11
CA LEU A 40 -16.97 8.65 -0.92
C LEU A 40 -15.48 8.31 -1.08
N MET A 41 -14.64 9.30 -1.39
CA MET A 41 -13.20 9.13 -1.48
C MET A 41 -12.57 8.69 -0.15
N SER A 42 -13.10 9.17 0.98
CA SER A 42 -12.64 8.75 2.30
C SER A 42 -12.96 7.27 2.55
N VAL A 43 -14.16 6.82 2.16
CA VAL A 43 -14.55 5.40 2.21
C VAL A 43 -13.66 4.56 1.30
N VAL A 44 -13.38 5.02 0.08
CA VAL A 44 -12.46 4.34 -0.86
C VAL A 44 -11.07 4.16 -0.23
N ILE A 45 -10.49 5.21 0.36
CA ILE A 45 -9.18 5.14 1.02
C ILE A 45 -9.21 4.17 2.21
N LEU A 46 -10.28 4.16 3.00
CA LEU A 46 -10.43 3.24 4.12
C LEU A 46 -10.48 1.78 3.64
N ILE A 47 -11.28 1.47 2.62
CA ILE A 47 -11.39 0.12 2.06
C ILE A 47 -10.03 -0.35 1.51
N ILE A 48 -9.36 0.49 0.71
CA ILE A 48 -8.01 0.19 0.20
C ILE A 48 -7.04 -0.06 1.36
N SER A 49 -7.09 0.76 2.40
CA SER A 49 -6.18 0.63 3.56
C SER A 49 -6.40 -0.69 4.30
N ILE A 50 -7.65 -1.05 4.60
CA ILE A 50 -8.01 -2.32 5.25
C ILE A 50 -7.51 -3.50 4.40
N PHE A 51 -7.78 -3.46 3.10
CA PHE A 51 -7.37 -4.52 2.19
C PHE A 51 -5.85 -4.66 2.15
N ASN A 52 -5.11 -3.54 2.09
CA ASN A 52 -3.65 -3.53 2.02
C ASN A 52 -2.97 -4.02 3.31
N VAL A 53 -3.64 -3.93 4.47
CA VAL A 53 -3.08 -4.40 5.76
C VAL A 53 -2.65 -5.86 5.68
N GLU A 54 -3.40 -6.71 4.98
CA GLU A 54 -3.08 -8.12 4.87
C GLU A 54 -1.91 -8.44 3.92
N PHE A 55 -1.53 -7.48 3.07
CA PHE A 55 -0.46 -7.64 2.08
C PHE A 55 0.87 -7.08 2.56
N TYR A 56 0.86 -6.20 3.57
CA TYR A 56 2.09 -5.66 4.13
C TYR A 56 2.96 -6.76 4.73
N ALA A 57 4.25 -6.68 4.44
CA ALA A 57 5.26 -7.59 4.93
C ALA A 57 6.45 -6.81 5.47
N VAL A 58 7.05 -7.31 6.54
CA VAL A 58 8.31 -6.78 7.10
C VAL A 58 9.54 -7.50 6.54
N VAL A 59 9.33 -8.51 5.71
CA VAL A 59 10.38 -9.22 4.97
C VAL A 59 10.09 -9.05 3.48
N PRO A 60 11.04 -8.57 2.67
CA PRO A 60 10.81 -8.37 1.25
C PRO A 60 10.70 -9.72 0.53
N SER A 61 9.70 -9.85 -0.35
CA SER A 61 9.57 -10.99 -1.26
C SER A 61 10.36 -10.72 -2.54
N ILE A 62 11.56 -11.28 -2.65
CA ILE A 62 12.41 -11.11 -3.83
C ILE A 62 12.20 -12.32 -4.75
N PRO A 63 11.57 -12.16 -5.94
CA PRO A 63 11.40 -13.27 -6.87
C PRO A 63 12.76 -13.72 -7.42
N CYS A 64 13.05 -15.01 -7.35
CA CYS A 64 14.32 -15.56 -7.84
C CYS A 64 14.44 -15.55 -9.38
N SER A 65 13.32 -15.47 -10.10
CA SER A 65 13.28 -15.44 -11.57
C SER A 65 12.10 -14.64 -12.10
N ARG A 66 12.13 -14.27 -13.40
CA ARG A 66 11.01 -13.59 -14.07
C ARG A 66 9.74 -14.45 -14.11
N LEU A 67 9.89 -15.78 -14.23
CA LEU A 67 8.77 -16.71 -14.18
C LEU A 67 8.15 -16.76 -12.78
N ALA A 68 8.97 -16.73 -11.73
CA ALA A 68 8.49 -16.63 -10.35
C ALA A 68 7.74 -15.31 -10.11
N LEU A 69 8.19 -14.20 -10.70
CA LEU A 69 7.45 -12.93 -10.67
C LEU A 69 6.10 -13.04 -11.38
N LEU A 70 6.04 -13.67 -12.56
CA LEU A 70 4.78 -13.89 -13.28
C LEU A 70 3.82 -14.77 -12.48
N GLY A 71 4.33 -15.85 -11.88
CA GLY A 71 3.55 -16.70 -10.97
C GLY A 71 3.01 -15.93 -9.76
N LYS A 72 3.79 -15.00 -9.20
CA LYS A 72 3.35 -14.11 -8.12
C LYS A 72 2.22 -13.19 -8.58
N ILE A 73 2.30 -12.63 -9.79
CA ILE A 73 1.27 -11.73 -10.35
C ILE A 73 -0.05 -12.48 -10.61
N ILE A 74 0.03 -13.69 -11.16
CA ILE A 74 -1.15 -14.51 -11.51
C ILE A 74 -1.79 -15.16 -10.27
N HIS A 75 -1.11 -15.15 -9.12
CA HIS A 75 -1.63 -15.72 -7.89
C HIS A 75 -3.04 -15.15 -7.56
N PRO A 76 -4.06 -15.97 -7.26
CA PRO A 76 -5.46 -15.53 -7.13
C PRO A 76 -5.64 -14.36 -6.14
N ARG A 77 -4.91 -14.40 -5.02
CA ARG A 77 -4.90 -13.32 -4.02
C ARG A 77 -4.45 -11.97 -4.61
N GLN A 78 -3.48 -11.97 -5.52
CA GLN A 78 -2.97 -10.77 -6.17
C GLN A 78 -3.90 -10.29 -7.30
N VAL A 79 -4.53 -11.22 -8.01
CA VAL A 79 -5.57 -10.88 -9.00
C VAL A 79 -6.74 -10.16 -8.32
N ILE A 80 -7.21 -10.66 -7.18
CA ILE A 80 -8.26 -9.98 -6.38
C ILE A 80 -7.79 -8.58 -5.97
N HIS A 81 -6.54 -8.44 -5.51
CA HIS A 81 -5.97 -7.13 -5.17
C HIS A 81 -6.01 -6.16 -6.36
N SER A 82 -5.65 -6.62 -7.55
CA SER A 82 -5.71 -5.82 -8.78
C SER A 82 -7.12 -5.45 -9.21
N VAL A 83 -8.09 -6.37 -9.09
CA VAL A 83 -9.51 -6.10 -9.40
C VAL A 83 -10.09 -5.08 -8.42
N VAL A 84 -9.83 -5.22 -7.13
CA VAL A 84 -10.29 -4.25 -6.10
C VAL A 84 -9.72 -2.87 -6.39
N HIS A 85 -8.42 -2.75 -6.67
CA HIS A 85 -7.82 -1.46 -7.00
C HIS A 85 -8.35 -0.87 -8.32
N ALA A 86 -8.67 -1.69 -9.33
CA ALA A 86 -9.30 -1.21 -10.56
C ALA A 86 -10.69 -0.62 -10.28
N ILE A 87 -11.53 -1.31 -9.51
CA ILE A 87 -12.87 -0.81 -9.12
C ILE A 87 -12.74 0.49 -8.31
N MET A 88 -11.84 0.53 -7.34
CA MET A 88 -11.61 1.72 -6.53
C MET A 88 -11.08 2.88 -7.38
N GLY A 89 -10.17 2.63 -8.33
CA GLY A 89 -9.67 3.63 -9.27
C GLY A 89 -10.76 4.20 -10.17
N MET A 90 -11.71 3.38 -10.61
CA MET A 90 -12.90 3.82 -11.33
C MET A 90 -13.78 4.75 -10.49
N LEU A 91 -13.99 4.43 -9.21
CA LEU A 91 -14.74 5.30 -8.28
C LEU A 91 -14.04 6.63 -8.04
N VAL A 92 -12.70 6.64 -7.92
CA VAL A 92 -11.92 7.87 -7.82
C VAL A 92 -12.09 8.73 -9.08
N ALA A 93 -12.01 8.11 -10.26
CA ALA A 93 -12.18 8.81 -11.53
C ALA A 93 -13.61 9.32 -11.72
N TRP A 94 -14.62 8.60 -11.23
CA TRP A 94 -15.99 9.09 -11.19
C TRP A 94 -16.10 10.39 -10.39
N CYS A 95 -15.57 10.41 -9.16
CA CYS A 95 -15.54 11.61 -8.33
C CYS A 95 -14.82 12.77 -9.04
N ALA A 96 -13.65 12.48 -9.62
CA ALA A 96 -12.87 13.48 -10.36
C ALA A 96 -13.67 14.05 -11.55
N ALA A 97 -14.33 13.20 -12.35
CA ALA A 97 -15.14 13.61 -13.50
C ALA A 97 -16.32 14.50 -13.11
N VAL A 98 -17.05 14.13 -12.04
CA VAL A 98 -18.16 14.93 -11.50
C VAL A 98 -17.66 16.29 -11.01
N MET A 99 -16.51 16.32 -10.34
CA MET A 99 -15.93 17.56 -9.81
C MET A 99 -15.37 18.48 -10.90
N THR A 100 -14.86 17.94 -12.01
CA THR A 100 -14.39 18.74 -13.16
C THR A 100 -15.54 19.45 -13.89
N LYS A 101 -16.79 18.96 -13.74
CA LYS A 101 -18.00 19.51 -14.39
C LYS A 101 -17.92 19.47 -15.93
N GLY A 102 -18.87 20.16 -16.58
CA GLY A 102 -18.90 20.36 -18.02
C GLY A 102 -19.08 19.05 -18.78
N LYS A 103 -18.23 18.81 -19.79
CA LYS A 103 -18.31 17.63 -20.66
C LYS A 103 -18.08 16.30 -19.94
N PHE A 104 -17.60 16.32 -18.70
CA PHE A 104 -17.28 15.11 -17.92
C PHE A 104 -18.32 14.78 -16.86
N GLN A 105 -19.33 15.63 -16.64
CA GLN A 105 -20.18 15.53 -15.44
C GLN A 105 -21.11 14.32 -15.43
N PHE A 106 -21.73 14.00 -16.56
CA PHE A 106 -22.79 12.98 -16.65
C PHE A 106 -22.37 11.80 -17.52
N LEU A 107 -22.74 10.58 -17.11
CA LEU A 107 -22.49 9.36 -17.89
C LEU A 107 -23.37 9.27 -19.14
N ALA A 108 -24.58 9.83 -19.11
CA ALA A 108 -25.49 9.85 -20.24
C ALA A 108 -25.95 11.28 -20.55
N LEU A 109 -26.06 11.59 -21.84
CA LEU A 109 -26.42 12.90 -22.38
C LEU A 109 -27.53 12.71 -23.44
N PRO A 110 -28.41 13.69 -23.66
CA PRO A 110 -29.39 13.59 -24.74
C PRO A 110 -28.66 13.48 -26.09
N CYS A 111 -29.05 12.52 -26.92
CA CYS A 111 -28.48 12.36 -28.25
C CYS A 111 -28.77 13.62 -29.08
N THR A 112 -27.81 14.07 -29.88
CA THR A 112 -28.08 15.05 -30.92
C THR A 112 -29.05 14.41 -31.90
N ALA A 113 -30.26 14.97 -32.03
CA ALA A 113 -31.29 14.44 -32.90
C ALA A 113 -30.73 14.29 -34.33
N SER A 114 -30.44 13.05 -34.74
CA SER A 114 -30.34 12.74 -36.16
C SER A 114 -31.75 12.91 -36.71
N GLU A 115 -31.90 13.79 -37.69
CA GLU A 115 -33.13 14.01 -38.46
C GLU A 115 -33.76 12.66 -38.84
N SER A 116 -34.66 12.18 -38.00
CA SER A 116 -35.48 11.01 -38.26
C SER A 116 -36.84 11.34 -37.66
N LEU A 117 -37.76 11.52 -38.60
CA LEU A 117 -39.16 11.82 -38.41
C LEU A 117 -39.81 10.67 -37.63
N ASP A 118 -40.65 11.04 -36.66
CA ASP A 118 -41.67 10.26 -35.94
C ASP A 118 -41.36 9.89 -34.47
N GLY A 119 -42.13 10.53 -33.57
CA GLY A 119 -42.34 10.13 -32.19
C GLY A 119 -41.20 10.52 -31.24
N ALA A 120 -41.25 11.72 -30.68
CA ALA A 120 -40.25 12.28 -29.76
C ALA A 120 -40.08 11.46 -28.46
N VAL A 121 -39.31 10.38 -28.53
CA VAL A 121 -38.68 9.74 -27.38
C VAL A 121 -37.28 10.34 -27.27
N GLN A 122 -37.00 11.05 -26.17
CA GLN A 122 -35.69 11.62 -25.92
C GLN A 122 -34.68 10.49 -25.66
N HIS A 123 -33.97 10.07 -26.69
CA HIS A 123 -32.95 9.03 -26.56
C HIS A 123 -31.74 9.56 -25.80
N MET A 124 -31.31 8.81 -24.78
CA MET A 124 -30.11 9.09 -23.98
C MET A 124 -28.92 8.34 -24.58
N CYS A 125 -27.88 9.07 -24.94
CA CYS A 125 -26.61 8.57 -25.45
C CYS A 125 -25.56 8.49 -24.34
N LEU A 126 -24.58 7.60 -24.49
CA LEU A 126 -23.47 7.49 -23.54
C LEU A 126 -22.45 8.62 -23.78
N ASN A 127 -22.02 9.25 -22.70
CA ASN A 127 -20.98 10.27 -22.74
C ASN A 127 -19.60 9.62 -22.82
N GLU A 128 -19.01 9.62 -24.01
CA GLU A 128 -17.68 9.04 -24.26
C GLU A 128 -16.58 9.66 -23.38
N TYR A 129 -16.67 10.96 -23.07
CA TYR A 129 -15.70 11.66 -22.21
C TYR A 129 -15.73 11.12 -20.78
N HIS A 130 -16.93 10.97 -20.21
CA HIS A 130 -17.10 10.43 -18.88
C HIS A 130 -16.69 8.96 -18.83
N LEU A 131 -17.14 8.14 -19.78
CA LEU A 131 -16.77 6.73 -19.87
C LEU A 131 -15.25 6.56 -19.98
N PHE A 132 -14.58 7.38 -20.80
CA PHE A 132 -13.13 7.31 -20.96
C PHE A 132 -12.39 7.59 -19.65
N LEU A 133 -12.84 8.58 -18.86
CA LEU A 133 -12.26 8.84 -17.54
C LEU A 133 -12.45 7.65 -16.59
N LEU A 134 -13.64 7.03 -16.57
CA LEU A 134 -13.90 5.84 -15.74
C LEU A 134 -12.99 4.67 -16.09
N LEU A 135 -12.86 4.35 -17.38
CA LEU A 135 -11.99 3.28 -17.86
C LEU A 135 -10.52 3.59 -17.60
N SER A 136 -10.11 4.85 -17.76
CA SER A 136 -8.75 5.32 -17.43
C SER A 136 -8.47 5.19 -15.94
N GLY A 137 -9.43 5.53 -15.07
CA GLY A 137 -9.35 5.33 -13.62
C GLY A 137 -9.20 3.86 -13.25
N ALA A 138 -9.98 2.98 -13.87
CA ALA A 138 -9.88 1.54 -13.67
C ALA A 138 -8.50 1.01 -14.09
N PHE A 139 -8.01 1.44 -15.25
CA PHE A 139 -6.68 1.09 -15.74
C PHE A 139 -5.58 1.59 -14.80
N MET A 140 -5.65 2.85 -14.34
CA MET A 140 -4.68 3.41 -13.40
C MET A 140 -4.68 2.64 -12.08
N GLY A 141 -5.85 2.28 -11.56
CA GLY A 141 -5.98 1.46 -10.35
C GLY A 141 -5.35 0.08 -10.49
N TYR A 142 -5.61 -0.59 -11.62
CA TYR A 142 -4.96 -1.86 -11.96
C TYR A 142 -3.43 -1.74 -12.02
N ASN A 143 -2.92 -0.74 -12.74
CA ASN A 143 -1.47 -0.52 -12.88
C ASN A 143 -0.80 -0.20 -11.54
N TYR A 144 -1.46 0.60 -10.69
CA TYR A 144 -0.98 0.84 -9.33
C TYR A 144 -0.83 -0.46 -8.56
N SER A 145 -1.82 -1.36 -8.61
CA SER A 145 -1.71 -2.67 -7.96
C SER A 145 -0.58 -3.52 -8.52
N LEU A 146 -0.33 -3.51 -9.84
CA LEU A 146 0.78 -4.26 -10.42
C LEU A 146 2.12 -3.69 -9.94
N LEU A 147 2.30 -2.37 -10.04
CA LEU A 147 3.53 -1.69 -9.62
C LEU A 147 3.75 -1.84 -8.11
N TYR A 148 2.68 -1.87 -7.32
CA TYR A 148 2.73 -2.16 -5.89
C TYR A 148 3.39 -3.51 -5.60
N LEU A 149 3.10 -4.54 -6.41
CA LEU A 149 3.66 -5.89 -6.25
C LEU A 149 5.06 -6.04 -6.86
N VAL A 150 5.28 -5.45 -8.04
CA VAL A 150 6.55 -5.53 -8.76
C VAL A 150 7.64 -4.76 -8.01
N ASN A 151 7.32 -3.57 -7.50
CA ASN A 151 8.27 -2.72 -6.78
C ASN A 151 8.34 -3.06 -5.27
N ASN A 152 7.68 -4.12 -4.82
CA ASN A 152 7.59 -4.52 -3.41
C ASN A 152 7.18 -3.36 -2.49
N MET A 153 6.18 -2.57 -2.90
CA MET A 153 5.63 -1.47 -2.09
C MET A 153 4.94 -1.99 -0.82
N ASN A 154 4.61 -3.28 -0.77
CA ASN A 154 4.11 -3.96 0.41
C ASN A 154 5.18 -4.17 1.50
N TYR A 155 6.45 -3.95 1.20
CA TYR A 155 7.52 -4.04 2.19
C TYR A 155 7.57 -2.79 3.09
N LEU A 156 7.54 -3.02 4.41
CA LEU A 156 7.67 -1.99 5.45
C LEU A 156 9.09 -1.99 6.03
N PRO A 157 10.02 -1.16 5.50
CA PRO A 157 11.34 -1.03 6.09
C PRO A 157 11.28 -0.24 7.40
N PHE A 158 11.83 -0.82 8.45
CA PHE A 158 12.04 -0.15 9.73
C PHE A 158 13.17 0.86 9.60
N PRO A 159 12.95 2.14 9.99
CA PRO A 159 14.00 3.14 9.94
C PRO A 159 15.05 2.85 11.01
N VAL A 160 16.33 2.86 10.62
CA VAL A 160 17.46 2.73 11.56
C VAL A 160 17.54 3.95 12.47
N ILE A 161 17.26 5.15 11.92
CA ILE A 161 17.23 6.41 12.67
C ILE A 161 15.78 6.86 12.79
N GLN A 162 15.29 6.95 14.02
CA GLN A 162 13.94 7.46 14.31
C GLN A 162 13.93 8.98 14.10
N GLN A 163 13.01 9.45 13.26
CA GLN A 163 12.78 10.87 12.98
C GLN A 163 11.33 11.22 13.26
N TYR A 164 11.06 12.46 13.67
CA TYR A 164 9.69 12.94 13.84
C TYR A 164 8.85 12.71 12.57
N LYS A 165 7.62 12.22 12.76
CA LYS A 165 6.67 11.87 11.68
C LYS A 165 6.55 12.97 10.62
N TYR A 166 6.40 14.21 11.07
CA TYR A 166 6.27 15.38 10.20
C TYR A 166 7.50 15.58 9.30
N LEU A 167 8.71 15.41 9.83
CA LEU A 167 9.95 15.56 9.04
C LEU A 167 10.06 14.46 7.97
N ARG A 168 9.72 13.22 8.34
CA ARG A 168 9.72 12.07 7.41
C ARG A 168 8.70 12.27 6.28
N PHE A 169 7.50 12.74 6.63
CA PHE A 169 6.46 13.07 5.66
C PHE A 169 6.87 14.21 4.75
N ARG A 170 7.28 15.36 5.31
CA ARG A 170 7.69 16.56 4.57
C ARG A 170 8.82 16.29 3.59
N ARG A 171 9.83 15.48 3.98
CA ARG A 171 10.94 15.10 3.10
C ARG A 171 10.49 14.22 1.93
N SER A 172 9.53 13.33 2.16
CA SER A 172 9.08 12.35 1.16
C SER A 172 8.05 12.92 0.20
N LEU A 173 7.27 13.91 0.64
CA LEU A 173 6.17 14.51 -0.12
C LEU A 173 6.56 15.03 -1.52
N PRO A 174 7.62 15.85 -1.73
CA PRO A 174 7.94 16.36 -3.06
C PRO A 174 8.38 15.26 -4.03
N LEU A 175 9.09 14.24 -3.53
CA LEU A 175 9.49 13.08 -4.34
C LEU A 175 8.26 12.26 -4.75
N LEU A 176 7.31 12.08 -3.84
CA LEU A 176 6.05 11.39 -4.08
C LEU A 176 5.18 12.11 -5.10
N VAL A 177 5.07 13.45 -5.01
CA VAL A 177 4.35 14.27 -5.99
C VAL A 177 5.00 14.14 -7.36
N LYS A 178 6.32 14.31 -7.46
CA LYS A 178 7.06 14.13 -8.73
C LYS A 178 6.83 12.74 -9.32
N HIS A 179 6.94 11.69 -8.50
CA HIS A 179 6.71 10.32 -8.92
C HIS A 179 5.28 10.14 -9.48
N SER A 180 4.26 10.59 -8.75
CA SER A 180 2.86 10.49 -9.15
C SER A 180 2.56 11.22 -10.46
N CYS A 181 3.16 12.41 -10.66
CA CYS A 181 3.03 13.16 -11.91
C CYS A 181 3.61 12.41 -13.10
N VAL A 182 4.84 11.89 -12.96
CA VAL A 182 5.53 11.16 -14.03
C VAL A 182 4.83 9.84 -14.32
N GLU A 183 4.43 9.09 -13.29
CA GLU A 183 3.70 7.83 -13.42
C GLU A 183 2.35 8.05 -14.11
N SER A 184 1.57 9.07 -13.72
CA SER A 184 0.32 9.42 -14.39
C SER A 184 0.54 9.72 -15.89
N LEU A 185 1.59 10.46 -16.26
CA LEU A 185 1.92 10.71 -17.67
C LEU A 185 2.19 9.43 -18.44
N TYR A 186 2.96 8.50 -17.86
CA TYR A 186 3.23 7.20 -18.50
C TYR A 186 1.96 6.38 -18.68
N LEU A 187 1.04 6.39 -17.70
CA LEU A 187 -0.23 5.67 -17.79
C LEU A 187 -1.15 6.29 -18.84
N VAL A 188 -1.26 7.62 -18.89
CA VAL A 188 -2.03 8.31 -19.94
C VAL A 188 -1.48 7.98 -21.33
N ARG A 189 -0.15 8.02 -21.51
CA ARG A 189 0.50 7.61 -22.76
C ARG A 189 0.10 6.18 -23.14
N ASN A 190 0.12 5.24 -22.20
CA ASN A 190 -0.23 3.84 -22.46
C ASN A 190 -1.70 3.67 -22.85
N VAL A 191 -2.63 4.36 -22.17
CA VAL A 191 -4.06 4.36 -22.53
C VAL A 191 -4.27 4.92 -23.93
N CYS A 192 -3.57 6.01 -24.28
CA CYS A 192 -3.63 6.59 -25.63
C CYS A 192 -3.16 5.60 -26.68
N VAL A 193 -1.99 4.99 -26.50
CA VAL A 193 -1.44 3.99 -27.44
C VAL A 193 -2.37 2.78 -27.58
N ALA A 194 -2.98 2.29 -26.49
CA ALA A 194 -3.93 1.19 -26.54
C ALA A 194 -5.22 1.53 -27.30
N LYS A 195 -5.69 2.79 -27.22
CA LYS A 195 -6.85 3.28 -27.97
C LYS A 195 -6.54 3.48 -29.47
N LEU A 196 -5.27 3.71 -29.83
CA LEU A 196 -4.82 4.01 -31.19
C LEU A 196 -4.85 2.82 -32.18
N HIS A 197 -5.21 1.62 -31.73
CA HIS A 197 -5.26 0.41 -32.56
C HIS A 197 -6.73 0.06 -32.87
N PRO A 198 -7.52 0.94 -33.57
CA PRO A 198 -7.43 1.07 -35.04
C PRO A 198 -7.72 2.49 -35.63
N LEU A 199 -7.20 2.76 -36.84
CA LEU A 199 -7.58 3.79 -37.87
C LEU A 199 -7.00 5.24 -37.83
N ASP A 200 -6.18 5.53 -38.84
CA ASP A 200 -6.25 6.56 -39.92
C ASP A 200 -6.64 8.03 -39.68
N THR A 201 -7.02 8.48 -38.48
CA THR A 201 -7.35 9.91 -38.25
C THR A 201 -6.62 10.52 -37.05
N LEU A 202 -5.68 11.42 -37.35
CA LEU A 202 -4.94 12.27 -36.39
C LEU A 202 -5.85 13.23 -35.59
N THR A 203 -7.09 13.44 -36.03
CA THR A 203 -8.04 14.40 -35.45
C THR A 203 -8.69 13.94 -34.14
N GLY A 204 -8.78 12.63 -33.88
CA GLY A 204 -9.19 12.09 -32.58
C GLY A 204 -8.05 12.00 -31.55
N LEU A 205 -6.81 12.24 -31.99
CA LEU A 205 -5.58 11.95 -31.23
C LEU A 205 -5.19 13.04 -30.21
N LEU A 206 -5.81 14.23 -30.27
CA LEU A 206 -5.35 15.41 -29.52
C LEU A 206 -6.53 16.25 -28.99
N ASP A 207 -7.52 15.62 -28.37
CA ASP A 207 -8.34 16.38 -27.39
C ASP A 207 -7.47 16.67 -26.16
N LEU A 208 -6.71 17.77 -26.25
CA LEU A 208 -5.80 18.23 -25.22
C LEU A 208 -6.51 18.43 -23.88
N SER A 209 -7.80 18.78 -23.91
CA SER A 209 -8.62 18.89 -22.70
C SER A 209 -8.84 17.52 -22.08
N LEU A 210 -9.23 16.52 -22.86
CA LEU A 210 -9.39 15.15 -22.37
C LEU A 210 -8.08 14.60 -21.77
N LEU A 211 -6.96 14.78 -22.48
CA LEU A 211 -5.64 14.32 -22.01
C LEU A 211 -5.22 15.02 -20.72
N TYR A 212 -5.42 16.34 -20.63
CA TYR A 212 -5.14 17.12 -19.43
C TYR A 212 -5.95 16.64 -18.22
N HIS A 213 -7.26 16.49 -18.37
CA HIS A 213 -8.13 16.03 -17.27
C HIS A 213 -7.86 14.57 -16.89
N THR A 214 -7.54 13.71 -17.85
CA THR A 214 -7.16 12.31 -17.57
C THR A 214 -5.84 12.26 -16.80
N TRP A 215 -4.84 13.04 -17.22
CA TRP A 215 -3.56 13.14 -16.51
C TRP A 215 -3.73 13.70 -15.10
N LEU A 216 -4.52 14.76 -14.94
CA LEU A 216 -4.81 15.37 -13.65
C LEU A 216 -5.57 14.40 -12.74
N CYS A 217 -6.54 13.66 -13.27
CA CYS A 217 -7.25 12.59 -12.56
C CYS A 217 -6.28 11.50 -12.09
N GLY A 218 -5.34 11.08 -12.93
CA GLY A 218 -4.32 10.11 -12.56
C GLY A 218 -3.37 10.63 -11.48
N ILE A 219 -2.98 11.92 -11.53
CA ILE A 219 -2.21 12.56 -10.46
C ILE A 219 -2.99 12.51 -9.15
N PHE A 220 -4.26 12.90 -9.18
CA PHE A 220 -5.11 12.94 -7.99
C PHE A 220 -5.27 11.56 -7.35
N LEU A 221 -5.53 10.53 -8.16
CA LEU A 221 -5.60 9.14 -7.71
C LEU A 221 -4.27 8.68 -7.11
N LEU A 222 -3.16 8.83 -7.84
CA LEU A 222 -1.86 8.33 -7.40
C LEU A 222 -1.35 9.08 -6.16
N ILE A 223 -1.49 10.41 -6.09
CA ILE A 223 -1.08 11.19 -4.92
C ILE A 223 -1.85 10.75 -3.69
N THR A 224 -3.17 10.60 -3.78
CA THR A 224 -3.99 10.21 -2.61
C THR A 224 -3.61 8.84 -2.09
N TRP A 225 -3.39 7.87 -2.97
CA TRP A 225 -3.02 6.50 -2.58
C TRP A 225 -1.58 6.41 -2.06
N HIS A 226 -0.62 7.07 -2.70
CA HIS A 226 0.76 7.10 -2.21
C HIS A 226 0.88 7.85 -0.88
N ILE A 227 0.10 8.92 -0.65
CA ILE A 227 0.07 9.60 0.65
C ILE A 227 -0.48 8.66 1.73
N ALA A 228 -1.58 7.95 1.45
CA ALA A 228 -2.15 6.98 2.39
C ALA A 228 -1.14 5.88 2.76
N TRP A 229 -0.47 5.30 1.74
CA TRP A 229 0.60 4.32 1.95
C TRP A 229 1.77 4.89 2.75
N LEU A 230 2.23 6.10 2.42
CA LEU A 230 3.34 6.76 3.11
C LEU A 230 3.00 7.02 4.58
N LEU A 231 1.80 7.52 4.87
CA LEU A 231 1.32 7.72 6.24
C LEU A 231 1.27 6.39 6.98
N PHE A 232 0.61 5.37 6.42
CA PHE A 232 0.57 4.05 7.04
C PHE A 232 1.98 3.53 7.36
N LYS A 233 2.90 3.59 6.40
CA LYS A 233 4.30 3.20 6.60
C LYS A 233 4.97 3.99 7.73
N ILE A 234 4.76 5.30 7.83
CA ILE A 234 5.34 6.14 8.88
C ILE A 234 4.81 5.74 10.26
N TYR A 235 3.50 5.54 10.39
CA TYR A 235 2.86 5.21 11.67
C TYR A 235 3.12 3.75 12.08
N ALA A 236 3.08 2.80 11.15
CA ALA A 236 3.30 1.38 11.43
C ALA A 236 4.74 1.04 11.80
N THR A 237 5.71 1.87 11.39
CA THR A 237 7.15 1.67 11.67
C THR A 237 7.71 2.65 12.71
N GLU A 238 6.83 3.33 13.43
CA GLU A 238 7.20 4.15 14.57
C GLU A 238 7.68 3.27 15.72
N ALA A 239 8.78 3.66 16.37
CA ALA A 239 9.25 2.96 17.56
C ALA A 239 8.17 2.95 18.65
N HIS A 240 7.83 1.76 19.14
CA HIS A 240 6.88 1.56 20.21
C HIS A 240 7.61 1.04 21.44
N HIS A 241 7.30 1.60 22.60
CA HIS A 241 7.89 1.17 23.87
C HIS A 241 7.05 0.06 24.49
N PHE A 242 7.65 -1.11 24.72
CA PHE A 242 7.02 -2.23 25.39
C PHE A 242 7.52 -2.36 26.83
N PRO A 243 6.64 -2.40 27.84
CA PRO A 243 7.06 -2.54 29.22
C PRO A 243 7.69 -3.92 29.47
N VAL A 244 8.72 -3.99 30.32
CA VAL A 244 9.36 -5.27 30.68
C VAL A 244 8.57 -5.99 31.78
N GLN A 245 8.05 -5.23 32.75
CA GLN A 245 7.17 -5.72 33.80
C GLN A 245 5.78 -5.07 33.68
N PRO A 246 4.71 -5.81 34.00
CA PRO A 246 3.37 -5.25 33.98
C PRO A 246 3.19 -4.25 35.13
N THR A 247 2.60 -3.08 34.84
CA THR A 247 2.14 -2.16 35.90
C THR A 247 0.85 -2.71 36.53
N PHE A 248 0.01 -3.32 35.69
CA PHE A 248 -1.24 -3.97 36.07
C PHE A 248 -1.30 -5.38 35.50
N ALA A 249 -1.98 -6.31 36.20
CA ALA A 249 -2.07 -7.71 35.78
C ALA A 249 -2.63 -7.88 34.35
N GLU A 250 -3.50 -6.97 33.92
CA GLU A 250 -4.12 -6.94 32.58
C GLU A 250 -3.13 -6.56 31.46
N GLU A 251 -2.00 -5.93 31.79
CA GLU A 251 -0.97 -5.52 30.83
C GLU A 251 0.09 -6.59 30.58
N THR A 252 0.02 -7.73 31.29
CA THR A 252 1.01 -8.80 31.18
C THR A 252 1.18 -9.28 29.73
N ASP A 253 0.09 -9.31 28.96
CA ASP A 253 0.06 -9.69 27.53
C ASP A 253 0.75 -8.69 26.60
N GLN A 254 0.99 -7.47 27.07
CA GLN A 254 1.64 -6.39 26.33
C GLN A 254 3.13 -6.23 26.69
N CYS A 255 3.63 -7.04 27.64
CA CYS A 255 5.02 -6.96 28.06
C CYS A 255 5.97 -7.56 27.03
N LEU A 256 7.15 -6.96 26.90
CA LEU A 256 8.18 -7.33 25.94
C LEU A 256 8.54 -8.83 25.96
N PRO A 257 8.82 -9.46 27.12
CA PRO A 257 9.15 -10.89 27.15
C PRO A 257 8.01 -11.76 26.64
N LYS A 258 6.76 -11.41 26.96
CA LYS A 258 5.59 -12.19 26.56
C LYS A 258 5.28 -12.04 25.08
N ILE A 259 5.35 -10.81 24.54
CA ILE A 259 5.19 -10.53 23.11
C ILE A 259 6.23 -11.29 22.27
N LEU A 260 7.51 -11.30 22.68
CA LEU A 260 8.52 -12.02 21.92
C LEU A 260 8.22 -13.53 21.85
N ASN A 261 7.65 -14.11 22.91
CA ASN A 261 7.36 -15.53 23.03
C ASN A 261 5.96 -15.93 22.49
N SER A 262 5.02 -14.99 22.27
CA SER A 262 3.61 -15.29 21.96
C SER A 262 3.27 -15.42 20.47
N ASN A 263 4.28 -15.51 19.59
CA ASN A 263 4.11 -15.53 18.13
C ASN A 263 3.18 -14.42 17.58
N PRO A 264 3.44 -13.14 17.90
CA PRO A 264 2.62 -12.03 17.43
C PRO A 264 2.79 -11.83 15.92
N PRO A 265 1.92 -11.02 15.28
CA PRO A 265 2.13 -10.54 13.92
C PRO A 265 3.55 -10.01 13.73
N LEU A 266 4.18 -10.32 12.58
CA LEU A 266 5.58 -10.00 12.32
C LEU A 266 5.91 -8.51 12.51
N LEU A 267 4.98 -7.61 12.19
CA LEU A 267 5.15 -6.17 12.43
C LEU A 267 5.41 -5.87 13.92
N ILE A 268 4.59 -6.45 14.80
CA ILE A 268 4.72 -6.30 16.26
C ILE A 268 6.00 -6.96 16.75
N LYS A 269 6.35 -8.14 16.22
CA LYS A 269 7.60 -8.83 16.56
C LYS A 269 8.83 -7.97 16.24
N PHE A 270 8.86 -7.33 15.07
CA PHE A 270 9.95 -6.45 14.69
C PHE A 270 9.99 -5.16 15.51
N LEU A 271 8.84 -4.58 15.87
CA LEU A 271 8.77 -3.45 16.80
C LEU A 271 9.34 -3.82 18.18
N ALA A 272 8.98 -4.99 18.70
CA ALA A 272 9.49 -5.51 19.97
C ALA A 272 11.02 -5.73 19.94
N LEU A 273 11.55 -6.28 18.84
CA LEU A 273 12.99 -6.44 18.64
C LEU A 273 13.72 -5.10 18.51
N GLN A 274 13.10 -4.11 17.85
CA GLN A 274 13.63 -2.75 17.77
C GLN A 274 13.67 -2.09 19.15
N ASP A 275 12.63 -2.23 19.96
CA ASP A 275 12.59 -1.72 21.33
C ASP A 275 13.66 -2.43 22.20
N LEU A 276 13.82 -3.75 22.08
CA LEU A 276 14.88 -4.50 22.75
C LEU A 276 16.29 -3.98 22.39
N MET A 277 16.52 -3.65 21.13
CA MET A 277 17.77 -3.02 20.70
C MET A 277 17.96 -1.64 21.35
N LEU A 278 16.91 -0.82 21.40
CA LEU A 278 16.99 0.53 21.98
C LEU A 278 17.16 0.50 23.50
N LEU A 279 16.41 -0.35 24.22
CA LEU A 279 16.50 -0.46 25.67
C LEU A 279 17.88 -1.01 26.09
N SER A 280 18.41 -1.99 25.35
CA SER A 280 19.72 -2.57 25.65
C SER A 280 20.85 -1.54 25.51
N GLN A 281 20.74 -0.60 24.57
CA GLN A 281 21.74 0.46 24.40
C GLN A 281 21.53 1.61 25.38
N TYR A 282 20.30 2.12 25.51
CA TYR A 282 20.08 3.46 26.07
C TYR A 282 19.37 3.48 27.43
N SER A 283 18.71 2.41 27.87
CA SER A 283 17.85 2.44 29.07
C SER A 283 18.42 1.60 30.25
N PRO A 284 19.15 2.21 31.20
CA PRO A 284 19.68 1.47 32.34
C PRO A 284 18.58 0.91 33.25
N VAL A 285 17.49 1.65 33.42
CA VAL A 285 16.35 1.26 34.29
C VAL A 285 15.68 0.00 33.75
N GLN A 286 15.31 -0.01 32.46
CA GLN A 286 14.67 -1.20 31.87
C GLN A 286 15.61 -2.40 31.80
N ARG A 287 16.91 -2.18 31.60
CA ARG A 287 17.88 -3.28 31.70
C ARG A 287 17.87 -3.92 33.09
N GLN A 288 17.75 -3.13 34.15
CA GLN A 288 17.64 -3.65 35.51
C GLN A 288 16.40 -4.54 35.66
N GLU A 289 15.26 -4.15 35.06
CA GLU A 289 14.03 -4.97 35.05
C GLU A 289 14.20 -6.26 34.25
N VAL A 290 14.91 -6.24 33.12
CA VAL A 290 15.22 -7.44 32.33
C VAL A 290 16.05 -8.45 33.13
N PHE A 291 17.02 -7.96 33.91
CA PHE A 291 17.89 -8.80 34.75
C PHE A 291 17.36 -9.02 36.16
N SER A 292 16.15 -8.55 36.47
CA SER A 292 15.54 -8.73 37.79
C SER A 292 15.24 -10.20 38.07
N LEU A 293 15.31 -10.57 39.35
CA LEU A 293 15.06 -11.92 39.83
C LEU A 293 13.65 -12.02 40.44
N SER A 294 12.97 -13.15 40.21
CA SER A 294 11.66 -13.41 40.80
C SER A 294 11.71 -13.55 42.31
N GLN A 295 10.61 -13.18 42.97
CA GLN A 295 10.44 -13.27 44.42
C GLN A 295 9.18 -14.07 44.76
N PRO A 296 9.23 -15.09 45.65
CA PRO A 296 10.42 -15.76 46.17
C PRO A 296 10.95 -16.79 45.14
N GLY A 297 12.25 -16.80 44.84
CA GLY A 297 12.81 -17.83 43.95
C GLY A 297 14.14 -17.48 43.29
N GLY A 298 14.45 -16.19 43.12
CA GLY A 298 15.74 -15.77 42.59
C GLY A 298 15.98 -16.13 41.12
N HIS A 299 14.93 -16.45 40.34
CA HIS A 299 15.09 -16.88 38.95
C HIS A 299 14.96 -15.70 37.96
N PRO A 300 15.84 -15.60 36.95
CA PRO A 300 15.83 -14.51 35.98
C PRO A 300 14.85 -14.76 34.81
N HIS A 301 13.55 -14.91 35.10
CA HIS A 301 12.55 -15.30 34.09
C HIS A 301 12.51 -14.38 32.87
N ASN A 302 12.61 -13.06 33.07
CA ASN A 302 12.59 -12.07 31.99
C ASN A 302 13.78 -12.26 31.03
N TRP A 303 14.99 -12.34 31.56
CA TRP A 303 16.19 -12.58 30.77
C TRP A 303 16.15 -13.93 30.06
N THR A 304 15.75 -15.01 30.76
CA THR A 304 15.64 -16.34 30.14
C THR A 304 14.64 -16.35 29.00
N ALA A 305 13.48 -15.69 29.16
CA ALA A 305 12.46 -15.61 28.12
C ALA A 305 12.93 -14.81 26.89
N ILE A 306 13.60 -13.67 27.09
CA ILE A 306 14.12 -12.84 26.00
C ILE A 306 15.28 -13.54 25.28
N SER A 307 16.29 -13.98 26.03
CA SER A 307 17.52 -14.58 25.46
C SER A 307 17.22 -15.86 24.69
N LYS A 308 16.34 -16.72 25.21
CA LYS A 308 15.89 -17.94 24.53
C LYS A 308 15.29 -17.61 23.16
N GLU A 309 14.38 -16.65 23.09
CA GLU A 309 13.74 -16.29 21.82
C GLU A 309 14.72 -15.64 20.83
N CYS A 310 15.62 -14.78 21.30
CA CYS A 310 16.68 -14.21 20.45
C CYS A 310 17.59 -15.30 19.86
N LEU A 311 18.00 -16.28 20.67
CA LEU A 311 18.82 -17.41 20.21
C LEU A 311 18.05 -18.30 19.23
N ASN A 312 16.75 -18.53 19.44
CA ASN A 312 15.91 -19.26 18.49
C ASN A 312 15.86 -18.55 17.13
N LEU A 313 15.68 -17.23 17.11
CA LEU A 313 15.67 -16.43 15.88
C LEU A 313 17.00 -16.49 15.14
N LEU A 314 18.13 -16.42 15.87
CA LEU A 314 19.46 -16.55 15.28
C LEU A 314 19.70 -17.95 14.71
N SER A 315 19.24 -18.98 15.42
CA SER A 315 19.33 -20.38 14.97
C SER A 315 18.52 -20.60 13.69
N ASP A 316 17.28 -20.12 13.65
CA ASP A 316 16.41 -20.20 12.45
C ASP A 316 17.01 -19.46 11.25
N LEU A 317 17.59 -18.28 11.47
CA LEU A 317 18.31 -17.56 10.41
C LEU A 317 19.52 -18.35 9.92
N THR A 318 20.32 -18.91 10.84
CA THR A 318 21.51 -19.72 10.52
C THR A 318 21.12 -20.93 9.67
N GLN A 319 20.05 -21.63 10.06
CA GLN A 319 19.54 -22.78 9.31
C GLN A 319 19.05 -22.38 7.91
N LYS A 320 18.30 -21.28 7.79
CA LYS A 320 17.86 -20.76 6.48
C LYS A 320 19.03 -20.39 5.58
N LEU A 321 20.09 -19.79 6.12
CA LEU A 321 21.30 -19.46 5.37
C LEU A 321 22.03 -20.71 4.87
N ILE A 322 22.18 -21.72 5.73
CA ILE A 322 22.78 -23.02 5.34
C ILE A 322 21.98 -23.65 4.20
N MET A 323 20.65 -23.72 4.32
CA MET A 323 19.78 -24.27 3.26
C MET A 323 19.92 -23.52 1.93
N GLN A 324 20.01 -22.19 1.96
CA GLN A 324 20.21 -21.38 0.76
C GLN A 324 21.58 -21.61 0.14
N GLN A 325 22.63 -21.73 0.96
CA GLN A 325 23.98 -22.02 0.51
C GLN A 325 24.07 -23.41 -0.16
N GLU A 326 23.42 -24.42 0.41
CA GLU A 326 23.34 -25.77 -0.17
C GLU A 326 22.55 -25.79 -1.49
N ALA A 327 21.42 -25.07 -1.56
CA ALA A 327 20.65 -24.92 -2.79
C ALA A 327 21.44 -24.23 -3.90
N ALA A 328 22.22 -23.20 -3.55
CA ALA A 328 23.12 -22.54 -4.49
C ALA A 328 24.26 -23.46 -4.96
N ALA A 329 24.89 -24.20 -4.05
CA ALA A 329 25.97 -25.14 -4.36
C ALA A 329 25.52 -26.30 -5.27
N THR A 330 24.24 -26.65 -5.26
CA THR A 330 23.63 -27.70 -6.08
C THR A 330 23.01 -27.19 -7.39
N ASN A 331 23.29 -25.94 -7.79
CA ASN A 331 22.66 -25.28 -8.95
C ASN A 331 21.12 -25.34 -8.93
N GLY A 332 20.52 -25.25 -7.74
CA GLY A 332 19.06 -25.26 -7.56
C GLY A 332 18.40 -26.65 -7.58
N ARG A 333 19.15 -27.76 -7.62
CA ARG A 333 18.60 -29.11 -7.40
C ARG A 333 18.39 -29.34 -5.90
N VAL A 334 17.25 -28.90 -5.38
CA VAL A 334 16.81 -29.31 -4.03
C VAL A 334 16.64 -30.83 -4.03
N LYS A 335 17.50 -31.55 -3.30
CA LYS A 335 17.29 -32.97 -2.99
C LYS A 335 16.03 -33.05 -2.13
N GLN A 336 14.99 -33.73 -2.60
CA GLN A 336 13.91 -34.15 -1.71
C GLN A 336 14.49 -35.07 -0.64
N PRO A 337 14.10 -34.92 0.64
CA PRO A 337 14.50 -35.87 1.66
C PRO A 337 13.91 -37.23 1.30
N SER A 338 14.78 -38.21 1.03
CA SER A 338 14.41 -39.60 0.80
C SER A 338 13.74 -40.15 2.06
N THR A 339 12.56 -40.74 1.88
CA THR A 339 11.67 -41.34 2.88
C THR A 339 12.27 -42.61 3.53
N GLY A 340 13.53 -42.57 3.98
CA GLY A 340 14.28 -43.74 4.46
C GLY A 340 15.05 -43.56 5.76
N GLU A 341 15.18 -42.35 6.31
CA GLU A 341 15.97 -42.10 7.53
C GLU A 341 15.14 -41.76 8.79
N LEU A 342 13.84 -42.03 8.78
CA LEU A 342 12.99 -41.88 9.98
C LEU A 342 13.03 -43.12 10.91
N GLY A 343 13.81 -44.15 10.56
CA GLY A 343 13.83 -45.43 11.29
C GLY A 343 15.01 -45.67 12.24
N ARG A 344 16.02 -44.79 12.30
CA ARG A 344 17.27 -45.08 13.05
C ARG A 344 17.60 -44.15 14.22
N SER A 345 16.82 -43.09 14.46
CA SER A 345 17.09 -42.16 15.57
C SER A 345 16.32 -42.46 16.87
N LEU A 346 15.54 -43.55 16.92
CA LEU A 346 14.70 -43.92 18.08
C LEU A 346 15.25 -45.07 18.95
N SER A 347 16.48 -45.56 18.73
CA SER A 347 17.01 -46.72 19.49
C SER A 347 18.28 -46.48 20.32
N SER A 348 18.70 -45.25 20.60
CA SER A 348 19.93 -45.04 21.41
C SER A 348 19.82 -43.84 22.35
N SER A 349 18.98 -43.96 23.38
CA SER A 349 19.13 -43.22 24.64
C SER A 349 18.48 -44.02 25.77
N GLY A 350 19.10 -45.13 26.12
CA GLY A 350 18.85 -45.85 27.36
C GLY A 350 20.19 -46.12 28.03
N THR A 351 20.28 -45.77 29.31
CA THR A 351 21.40 -46.00 30.26
C THR A 351 22.56 -45.01 30.14
N PHE A 352 22.76 -44.18 31.18
CA PHE A 352 23.88 -44.27 32.13
C PHE A 352 23.69 -43.24 33.27
N LEU A 353 23.68 -43.79 34.50
CA LEU A 353 23.94 -43.25 35.85
C LEU A 353 23.65 -41.78 36.17
#